data_AF-A0A8H5ZPP3-F1
#
_entry.id   AF-A0A8H5ZPP3-F1
#
_cell.length_a   1.000
_cell.length_b   1.000
_cell.length_c   1.000
_cell.angle_alpha   90.00
_cell.angle_beta   90.00
_cell.angle_gamma   90.00
#
_symmetry.space_group_name_H-M   'P 1'
#
loop_
_entity.id
_entity.type
_entity.pdbx_description
1 polymer ?
#
loop_
_entity_poly.entity_id
_entity_poly.type
_entity_poly.pdbx_seq_one_letter_code
_entity_poly.pdbx_strand_id
1 'polypeptide(L)'
;MKVLKGRLTETRFATPTDEDVKNHRPMKKTRETTYSENQVTYMADNLGTHRISNPDPTDYAVSLHLYTPPNAATFGCNVFKEDTSDVIHNKQCHFFSEYGVKMSRD
;
A
#
# COMPACT_ATOMS: atom_id res chain seq x y z
N MET A 1 -0.98 8.79 -4.29
CA MET A 1 -0.72 7.96 -5.48
C MET A 1 -1.40 8.60 -6.69
N LYS A 2 -0.69 8.78 -7.81
CA LYS A 2 -1.25 9.16 -9.13
C LYS A 2 -1.02 8.00 -10.10
N VAL A 3 -2.05 7.60 -10.86
CA VAL A 3 -1.88 6.56 -11.90
C VAL A 3 -1.25 7.18 -13.14
N LEU A 4 -0.12 6.63 -13.59
CA LEU A 4 0.60 7.06 -14.80
C LEU A 4 0.29 6.20 -16.03
N LYS A 5 -0.01 4.92 -15.82
CA LYS A 5 -0.44 3.98 -16.87
C LYS A 5 -1.37 2.93 -16.27
N GLY A 6 -2.38 2.52 -17.03
CA GLY A 6 -3.28 1.43 -16.66
C GLY A 6 -4.31 1.84 -15.61
N ARG A 7 -4.69 0.90 -14.75
CA ARG A 7 -5.66 1.09 -13.67
C ARG A 7 -5.16 0.44 -12.39
N LEU A 8 -5.52 1.01 -11.25
CA LEU A 8 -5.20 0.45 -9.94
C LEU A 8 -6.43 0.48 -9.04
N THR A 9 -6.72 -0.64 -8.38
CA THR A 9 -7.77 -0.74 -7.36
C THR A 9 -7.18 -0.50 -5.99
N GLU A 10 -7.67 0.52 -5.29
CA GLU A 10 -7.42 0.75 -3.87
C GLU A 10 -8.54 0.10 -3.05
N THR A 11 -8.19 -0.87 -2.21
CA THR A 11 -9.05 -1.37 -1.14
C THR A 11 -8.60 -0.75 0.17
N ARG A 12 -9.47 -0.03 0.87
CA ARG A 12 -9.21 0.52 2.21
C ARG A 12 -9.83 -0.35 3.28
N PHE A 13 -9.14 -0.44 4.40
CA PHE A 13 -9.56 -1.14 5.60
C PHE A 13 -9.53 -0.19 6.79
N ALA A 14 -10.39 -0.43 7.78
CA ALA A 14 -10.20 0.17 9.09
C ALA A 14 -8.88 -0.35 9.68
N THR A 15 -8.13 0.51 10.36
CA THR A 15 -6.92 0.09 11.09
C THR A 15 -7.32 -0.98 12.11
N PRO A 16 -6.70 -2.17 12.10
CA PRO A 16 -7.03 -3.22 13.06
C PRO A 16 -6.77 -2.76 14.50
N THR A 17 -7.67 -3.13 15.40
CA THR A 17 -7.49 -2.92 16.84
C THR A 17 -6.68 -4.05 17.46
N ASP A 18 -6.15 -3.86 18.67
CA ASP A 18 -5.47 -4.92 19.42
C ASP A 18 -6.37 -6.15 19.65
N GLU A 19 -7.68 -5.92 19.77
CA GLU A 19 -8.66 -7.01 19.89
C GLU A 19 -8.81 -7.81 18.59
N ASP A 20 -8.76 -7.14 17.44
CA ASP A 20 -8.81 -7.80 16.14
C ASP A 20 -7.59 -8.68 15.93
N VAL A 21 -6.39 -8.16 16.25
CA VAL A 21 -5.13 -8.91 16.18
C VAL A 21 -5.14 -10.10 17.13
N LYS A 22 -5.54 -9.90 18.40
CA LYS A 22 -5.55 -10.95 19.43
C LYS A 22 -6.48 -12.12 19.06
N ASN A 23 -7.60 -11.83 18.40
CA ASN A 23 -8.61 -12.81 18.04
C ASN A 23 -8.50 -13.28 16.58
N HIS A 24 -7.44 -12.90 15.87
CA HIS A 24 -7.23 -13.19 14.45
C HIS A 24 -8.44 -12.85 13.57
N ARG A 25 -9.06 -11.67 13.79
CA ARG A 25 -10.25 -11.25 13.03
C ARG A 25 -9.85 -10.74 11.64
N PRO A 26 -10.65 -11.02 10.60
CA PRO A 26 -10.45 -10.42 9.29
C PRO A 26 -10.54 -8.89 9.34
N MET A 27 -9.70 -8.23 8.54
CA MET A 27 -9.71 -6.79 8.40
C MET A 27 -11.03 -6.30 7.81
N LYS A 28 -11.57 -5.20 8.35
CA LYS A 28 -12.84 -4.62 7.91
C LYS A 28 -12.65 -3.70 6.71
N LYS A 29 -13.04 -4.14 5.52
CA LYS A 29 -13.07 -3.30 4.30
C LYS A 29 -14.01 -2.11 4.50
N THR A 30 -13.51 -0.90 4.25
CA THR A 30 -14.27 0.36 4.37
C THR A 30 -14.60 0.97 3.02
N ARG A 31 -13.74 0.77 2.02
CA ARG A 31 -13.93 1.30 0.67
C ARG A 31 -13.17 0.49 -0.36
N GLU A 32 -13.66 0.47 -1.58
CA GLU A 32 -12.95 -0.05 -2.75
C GLU A 32 -13.17 0.90 -3.92
N THR A 33 -12.11 1.30 -4.60
CA THR A 33 -12.20 2.26 -5.72
C THR A 33 -11.11 1.97 -6.74
N THR A 34 -11.48 1.85 -8.01
CA THR A 34 -10.52 1.71 -9.11
C THR A 34 -10.23 3.07 -9.73
N TYR A 35 -8.96 3.45 -9.75
CA TYR A 35 -8.45 4.67 -10.37
C TYR A 35 -7.89 4.35 -11.75
N SER A 36 -8.23 5.18 -12.73
CA SER A 36 -7.72 5.15 -14.10
C SER A 36 -6.57 6.15 -14.28
N GLU A 37 -5.94 6.11 -15.45
CA GLU A 37 -4.84 7.00 -15.82
C GLU A 37 -5.12 8.47 -15.45
N ASN A 38 -4.08 9.15 -14.97
CA ASN A 38 -4.07 10.52 -14.47
C ASN A 38 -4.86 10.82 -13.20
N GLN A 39 -5.71 9.91 -12.70
CA GLN A 39 -6.40 10.09 -11.43
C GLN A 39 -5.45 10.02 -10.24
N VAL A 40 -5.82 10.72 -9.18
CA VAL A 40 -5.02 10.89 -7.95
C VAL A 40 -5.84 10.45 -6.75
N THR A 41 -5.19 9.75 -5.81
CA THR A 41 -5.72 9.43 -4.48
C THR A 41 -4.73 9.79 -3.38
N TYR A 42 -5.27 9.99 -2.18
CA TYR A 42 -4.56 10.37 -0.96
C TYR A 42 -4.81 9.34 0.14
N MET A 43 -3.75 9.00 0.89
CA MET A 43 -3.80 8.09 2.03
C MET A 43 -2.92 8.61 3.17
N ALA A 44 -3.40 8.42 4.40
CA ALA A 44 -2.70 8.68 5.66
C ALA A 44 -3.26 7.75 6.75
N ASP A 45 -2.52 7.54 7.83
CA ASP A 45 -2.86 6.55 8.87
C ASP A 45 -4.22 6.79 9.54
N ASN A 46 -4.66 8.05 9.62
CA ASN A 46 -5.98 8.41 10.14
C ASN A 46 -7.15 7.99 9.21
N LEU A 47 -6.86 7.65 7.96
CA LEU A 47 -7.84 7.15 6.98
C LEU A 47 -7.92 5.61 6.97
N GLY A 48 -7.12 4.93 7.79
CA GLY A 48 -7.06 3.47 7.87
C GLY A 48 -5.78 2.90 7.27
N THR A 49 -5.89 1.69 6.72
CA THR A 49 -4.84 1.05 5.92
C THR A 49 -5.38 0.73 4.52
N HIS A 50 -4.49 0.43 3.56
CA HIS A 50 -4.94 0.10 2.21
C HIS A 50 -4.10 -0.99 1.53
N ARG A 51 -4.72 -1.65 0.56
CA ARG A 51 -4.08 -2.49 -0.44
C ARG A 51 -4.26 -1.85 -1.81
N ILE A 52 -3.20 -1.84 -2.61
CA ILE A 52 -3.24 -1.45 -4.02
C ILE A 52 -3.03 -2.71 -4.87
N SER A 53 -3.90 -2.94 -5.84
CA SER A 53 -3.77 -4.05 -6.80
C SER A 53 -3.99 -3.58 -8.24
N ASN A 54 -3.29 -4.22 -9.18
CA ASN A 54 -3.59 -4.09 -10.60
C ASN A 54 -4.71 -5.09 -10.95
N PRO A 55 -5.91 -4.64 -11.37
CA PRO A 55 -6.99 -5.53 -11.74
C PRO A 55 -6.83 -6.15 -13.14
N ASP A 56 -5.89 -5.64 -13.96
CA ASP A 56 -5.66 -6.16 -15.30
C ASP A 56 -4.83 -7.44 -15.27
N PRO A 57 -5.32 -8.57 -15.83
CA PRO A 57 -4.60 -9.84 -15.82
C PRO A 57 -3.48 -9.93 -16.87
N THR A 58 -3.44 -9.01 -17.83
CA THR A 58 -2.60 -9.11 -19.04
C THR A 58 -1.66 -7.93 -19.25
N ASP A 59 -1.99 -6.75 -18.72
CA ASP A 59 -1.16 -5.55 -18.84
C ASP A 59 -0.70 -5.01 -17.48
N TYR A 60 0.37 -4.24 -17.48
CA TYR A 60 0.95 -3.62 -16.29
C TYR A 60 0.38 -2.22 -16.03
N ALA A 61 0.38 -1.83 -14.76
CA ALA A 61 0.07 -0.48 -14.30
C ALA A 61 1.32 0.20 -13.72
N VAL A 62 1.36 1.53 -13.82
CA VAL A 62 2.43 2.37 -13.24
C VAL A 62 1.80 3.49 -12.44
N SER A 63 2.31 3.76 -11.24
CA SER A 63 1.88 4.87 -10.39
C SER A 63 3.05 5.69 -9.87
N LEU A 64 2.78 6.97 -9.63
CA LEU A 64 3.67 7.89 -8.92
C LEU A 64 3.20 8.00 -7.46
N HIS A 65 4.14 7.79 -6.54
CA HIS A 65 3.91 7.93 -5.10
C HIS A 65 4.76 9.07 -4.54
N LEU A 66 4.13 9.88 -3.69
CA LEU A 66 4.77 10.96 -2.95
C LEU A 66 4.41 10.77 -1.49
N TYR A 67 5.42 10.65 -0.64
CA TYR A 67 5.29 10.51 0.81
C TYR A 67 5.94 11.72 1.49
N THR A 68 5.26 12.30 2.48
CA THR A 68 5.75 13.48 3.20
C THR A 68 5.28 13.44 4.66
N PRO A 69 6.20 13.42 5.64
CA PRO A 69 7.65 13.20 5.52
C PRO A 69 7.98 11.79 4.96
N PRO A 70 9.23 11.47 4.59
CA PRO A 70 9.60 10.19 3.97
C PRO A 70 9.62 9.01 4.98
N ASN A 71 8.62 8.93 5.86
CA ASN A 71 8.56 8.00 6.99
C ASN A 71 8.69 6.54 6.58
N ALA A 72 8.07 6.12 5.48
CA ALA A 72 8.17 4.73 5.02
C ALA A 72 9.61 4.32 4.67
N ALA A 73 10.40 5.26 4.15
CA ALA A 73 11.81 5.02 3.84
C ALA A 73 12.70 5.09 5.09
N THR A 74 12.34 5.91 6.09
CA THR A 74 13.14 6.12 7.31
C THR A 74 12.83 5.14 8.43
N PHE A 75 11.55 4.82 8.65
CA PHE A 75 11.04 4.05 9.78
C PHE A 75 10.37 2.74 9.37
N GLY A 76 10.23 2.49 8.07
CA GLY A 76 9.53 1.32 7.55
C GLY A 76 8.01 1.46 7.58
N CYS A 77 7.31 0.35 7.39
CA CYS A 77 5.85 0.29 7.37
C CYS A 77 5.33 -1.03 7.96
N ASN A 78 4.06 -1.03 8.36
CA ASN A 78 3.38 -2.23 8.84
C ASN A 78 2.65 -2.91 7.68
N VAL A 79 2.86 -4.22 7.54
CA VAL A 79 2.12 -5.06 6.60
C VAL A 79 1.15 -5.92 7.41
N PHE A 80 -0.14 -5.81 7.10
CA PHE A 80 -1.20 -6.54 7.78
C PHE A 80 -1.65 -7.74 6.93
N LYS A 81 -1.92 -8.87 7.57
CA LYS A 81 -2.60 -10.00 6.93
C LYS A 81 -4.09 -9.75 6.96
N GLU A 82 -4.72 -9.71 5.78
CA GLU A 82 -6.13 -9.34 5.68
C GLU A 82 -7.07 -10.32 6.40
N ASP A 83 -6.76 -11.61 6.43
CA ASP A 83 -7.65 -12.62 7.01
C ASP A 83 -7.59 -12.67 8.55
N THR A 84 -6.49 -12.21 9.14
CA THR A 84 -6.23 -12.38 10.59
C THR A 84 -5.90 -11.08 11.31
N SER A 85 -5.74 -9.96 10.60
CA SER A 85 -5.20 -8.71 11.14
C SER A 85 -3.79 -8.80 11.72
N ASP A 86 -3.10 -9.96 11.63
CA ASP A 86 -1.71 -10.08 12.07
C ASP A 86 -0.85 -9.02 11.39
N VAL A 87 0.08 -8.44 12.15
CA VAL A 87 0.95 -7.37 11.66
C VAL A 87 2.41 -7.80 11.68
N ILE A 88 3.12 -7.48 10.61
CA ILE A 88 4.58 -7.58 10.53
C ILE A 88 5.11 -6.19 10.24
N HIS A 89 5.98 -5.70 11.12
CA HIS A 89 6.68 -4.45 10.88
C HIS A 89 7.87 -4.68 9.95
N ASN A 90 7.81 -4.09 8.75
CA ASN A 90 8.90 -4.12 7.79
C ASN A 90 9.73 -2.84 7.94
N LYS A 91 10.94 -2.98 8.49
CA LYS A 91 11.86 -1.87 8.74
C LYS A 91 12.47 -1.28 7.47
N GLN A 92 12.45 -2.01 6.34
CA GLN A 92 13.17 -1.60 5.14
C GLN A 92 12.34 -1.84 3.88
N CYS A 93 11.91 -0.74 3.26
CA CYS A 93 11.38 -0.76 1.90
C CYS A 93 12.55 -0.55 0.93
N HIS A 94 13.11 -1.63 0.40
CA HIS A 94 14.21 -1.54 -0.56
C HIS A 94 13.74 -0.95 -1.90
N PHE A 95 14.51 -0.02 -2.45
CA PHE A 95 14.28 0.49 -3.80
C PHE A 95 14.79 -0.49 -4.85
N PHE A 96 14.01 -0.69 -5.92
CA PHE A 96 14.47 -1.45 -7.08
C PHE A 96 15.54 -0.68 -7.88
N SER A 97 15.35 0.63 -8.01
CA SER A 97 16.29 1.57 -8.64
C SER A 97 16.19 2.95 -8.00
N GLU A 98 17.28 3.71 -8.06
CA GLU A 98 17.35 5.13 -7.68
C GLU A 98 17.86 5.95 -8.87
N TYR A 99 17.17 7.06 -9.18
CA TYR A 99 17.50 7.94 -10.31
C TYR A 99 17.70 7.21 -11.66
N GLY A 100 16.99 6.09 -11.87
CA GLY A 100 17.08 5.27 -13.08
C GLY A 100 18.18 4.20 -13.07
N VAL A 101 18.97 4.11 -12.00
CA VAL A 101 20.05 3.10 -11.84
C VAL A 101 19.56 1.98 -10.92
N LYS A 102 19.68 0.73 -11.36
CA LYS A 102 19.27 -0.45 -10.58
C LYS A 102 20.17 -0.60 -9.35
N MET A 103 19.57 -0.82 -8.18
CA MET A 103 20.31 -1.06 -6.93
C MET A 103 20.93 -2.46 -6.92
N SER A 104 22.14 -2.62 -6.37
CA SER A 104 22.70 -3.95 -6.11
C SER A 104 21.87 -4.65 -5.05
N ARG A 105 21.69 -5.96 -5.20
CA ARG A 105 21.20 -6.81 -4.12
C ARG A 105 22.43 -7.24 -3.34
N ASP A 106 22.66 -6.59 -2.21
CA ASP A 106 23.63 -7.07 -1.22
C ASP A 106 22.97 -8.18 -0.37
#